data_AF-Q9N266-F1
#
_entry.id   AF-Q9N266-F1
#
_cell.length_a   1.000
_cell.length_b   1.000
_cell.length_c   1.000
_cell.angle_alpha   90.00
_cell.angle_beta   90.00
_cell.angle_gamma   90.00
#
_symmetry.space_group_name_H-M   'P 1'
#
loop_
_entity.id
_entity.type
_entity.pdbx_description
1 polymer ?
#
loop_
_entity_poly.entity_id
_entity_poly.type
_entity_poly.pdbx_seq_one_letter_code
_entity_poly.pdbx_strand_id
1 'polypeptide(L)'
;AAVKGFWTTCPSFSTFYFLFAIFVVSTIFHCHQRLALVPAPWAYSAHVVLAPRHLPREGLFTINSKGRLGNQMGEYATLYALAKMNGRPAFIPVQMHSTLAPIFRITLPVLHSATASRIPWQNYHLNNWMEEKYRHIPGRYVRLTGYPCSWTFYHHLRHEILQEFTLHDHVREEAQKFLRGLQAKWAGQATFVGVHVRRGDYVHVMPRVWKGVLADRGYLQRALDWFRARCRLPVFVVTSDDMAWCRDSINNSVGDVVFAGNGLQGSPAKDFALLTQCNHTIITVGTFGVWAAYLAGGDTVYLAKFTLPNSPFNMVFRPQAVFLPEWVGIAA
;
A
#
# COMPACT_ATOMS: atom_id res chain seq x y z
N ALA A 1 -63.32 8.59 -21.18
CA ALA A 1 -62.50 8.54 -19.96
C ALA A 1 -62.37 7.08 -19.53
N ALA A 2 -61.18 6.48 -19.69
CA ALA A 2 -60.92 5.08 -19.35
C ALA A 2 -59.77 5.03 -18.34
N VAL A 3 -60.03 4.47 -17.16
CA VAL A 3 -59.03 4.21 -16.12
C VAL A 3 -58.74 2.70 -16.14
N LYS A 4 -57.51 2.32 -16.51
CA LYS A 4 -56.99 0.95 -16.36
C LYS A 4 -56.30 0.85 -14.99
N GLY A 5 -56.84 0.03 -14.10
CA GLY A 5 -56.19 -0.35 -12.84
C GLY A 5 -55.21 -1.50 -13.05
N PHE A 6 -53.97 -1.32 -12.59
CA PHE A 6 -52.92 -2.34 -12.56
C PHE A 6 -53.17 -3.27 -11.36
N TRP A 7 -53.35 -4.57 -11.60
CA TRP A 7 -53.36 -5.58 -10.54
C TRP A 7 -51.92 -6.08 -10.31
N THR A 8 -51.36 -5.81 -9.13
CA THR A 8 -50.13 -6.43 -8.64
C THR A 8 -50.47 -7.74 -7.93
N THR A 9 -50.02 -8.86 -8.47
CA THR A 9 -50.16 -10.18 -7.85
C THR A 9 -49.16 -10.32 -6.70
N CYS A 10 -49.66 -10.46 -5.46
CA CYS A 10 -48.84 -10.83 -4.31
C CYS A 10 -48.45 -12.32 -4.40
N PRO A 11 -47.16 -12.68 -4.23
CA PRO A 11 -46.75 -14.08 -4.23
C PRO A 11 -47.35 -14.84 -3.04
N SER A 12 -47.67 -16.12 -3.25
CA SER A 12 -48.23 -16.98 -2.20
C SER A 12 -47.25 -17.15 -1.04
N PHE A 13 -47.77 -17.32 0.19
CA PHE A 13 -46.99 -17.48 1.42
C PHE A 13 -45.87 -18.55 1.30
N SER A 14 -46.11 -19.64 0.55
CA SER A 14 -45.13 -20.70 0.28
C SER A 14 -43.92 -20.22 -0.53
N THR A 15 -44.15 -19.34 -1.51
CA THR A 15 -43.09 -18.74 -2.34
C THR A 15 -42.20 -17.81 -1.52
N PHE A 16 -42.77 -17.11 -0.54
CA PHE A 16 -42.02 -16.24 0.37
C PHE A 16 -41.07 -17.05 1.28
N TYR A 17 -41.53 -18.16 1.86
CA TYR A 17 -40.68 -19.03 2.68
C TYR A 17 -39.54 -19.67 1.87
N PHE A 18 -39.82 -20.06 0.62
CA PHE A 18 -38.80 -20.63 -0.27
C PHE A 18 -37.71 -19.60 -0.61
N LEU A 19 -38.09 -18.37 -0.96
CA LEU A 19 -37.14 -17.28 -1.23
C LEU A 19 -36.36 -16.86 0.03
N PHE A 20 -37.01 -16.86 1.19
CA PHE A 20 -36.36 -16.59 2.48
C PHE A 20 -35.33 -17.68 2.83
N ALA A 21 -35.66 -18.95 2.62
CA ALA A 21 -34.72 -20.06 2.84
C ALA A 21 -33.48 -19.97 1.93
N ILE A 22 -33.67 -19.64 0.65
CA ILE A 22 -32.56 -19.41 -0.30
C ILE A 22 -31.70 -18.22 0.17
N PHE A 23 -32.31 -17.12 0.60
CA PHE A 23 -31.59 -15.95 1.11
C PHE A 23 -30.78 -16.26 2.37
N VAL A 24 -31.34 -17.02 3.31
CA VAL A 24 -30.65 -17.44 4.54
C VAL A 24 -29.50 -18.38 4.23
N VAL A 25 -29.70 -19.40 3.38
CA VAL A 25 -28.62 -20.33 2.99
C VAL A 25 -27.52 -19.61 2.21
N SER A 26 -27.88 -18.68 1.30
CA SER A 26 -26.93 -17.84 0.58
C SER A 26 -26.16 -16.91 1.52
N THR A 27 -26.82 -16.32 2.53
CA THR A 27 -26.17 -15.48 3.54
C THR A 27 -25.24 -16.29 4.43
N ILE A 28 -25.65 -17.49 4.86
CA ILE A 28 -24.82 -18.40 5.64
C ILE A 28 -23.61 -18.88 4.82
N PHE A 29 -23.80 -19.25 3.55
CA PHE A 29 -22.73 -19.63 2.64
C PHE A 29 -21.78 -18.46 2.37
N HIS A 30 -22.30 -17.25 2.19
CA HIS A 30 -21.50 -16.05 1.98
C HIS A 30 -20.75 -15.64 3.25
N CYS A 31 -21.36 -15.79 4.43
CA CYS A 31 -20.70 -15.63 5.73
C CYS A 31 -19.61 -16.69 5.94
N HIS A 32 -19.85 -17.95 5.58
CA HIS A 32 -18.85 -19.03 5.66
C HIS A 32 -17.68 -18.80 4.70
N GLN A 33 -17.92 -18.39 3.45
CA GLN A 33 -16.85 -18.02 2.52
C GLN A 33 -16.07 -16.79 3.00
N ARG A 34 -16.73 -15.79 3.59
CA ARG A 34 -16.04 -14.63 4.18
C ARG A 34 -15.23 -15.03 5.42
N LEU A 35 -15.75 -15.88 6.29
CA LEU A 35 -15.05 -16.36 7.49
C LEU A 35 -13.89 -17.30 7.14
N ALA A 36 -14.01 -18.12 6.08
CA ALA A 36 -12.92 -18.96 5.59
C ALA A 36 -11.78 -18.15 4.91
N LEU A 37 -12.05 -16.91 4.49
CA LEU A 37 -11.06 -15.97 3.95
C LEU A 37 -10.45 -15.04 5.02
N VAL A 38 -10.92 -15.10 6.27
CA VAL A 38 -10.25 -14.47 7.41
C VAL A 38 -9.27 -15.50 7.95
N PRO A 39 -7.94 -15.32 7.79
CA PRO A 39 -6.98 -16.16 8.50
C PRO A 39 -7.30 -16.04 9.99
N ALA A 40 -7.47 -17.18 10.67
CA ALA A 40 -7.64 -17.22 12.11
C ALA A 40 -6.60 -16.29 12.78
N PRO A 41 -6.98 -15.49 13.79
CA PRO A 41 -6.03 -14.60 14.44
C PRO A 41 -5.05 -15.48 15.22
N TRP A 42 -3.91 -15.80 14.61
CA TRP A 42 -2.76 -16.22 15.36
C TRP A 42 -2.41 -15.04 16.26
N ALA A 43 -2.65 -15.25 17.55
CA ALA A 43 -2.36 -14.33 18.61
C ALA A 43 -0.87 -14.01 18.58
N TYR A 44 -0.52 -12.97 17.82
CA TYR A 44 0.77 -12.31 17.96
C TYR A 44 0.82 -11.72 19.36
N SER A 45 1.90 -12.04 20.07
CA SER A 45 2.12 -11.65 21.45
C SER A 45 1.90 -10.16 21.63
N ALA A 46 0.94 -9.84 22.50
CA ALA A 46 0.47 -8.50 22.79
C ALA A 46 1.61 -7.51 22.99
N HIS A 47 1.69 -6.51 22.10
CA HIS A 47 2.22 -5.21 22.48
C HIS A 47 1.04 -4.37 22.94
N VAL A 48 1.22 -3.78 24.12
CA VAL A 48 0.18 -3.27 25.00
C VAL A 48 -0.84 -2.42 24.22
N VAL A 49 -2.06 -2.96 24.10
CA VAL A 49 -3.25 -2.12 23.86
C VAL A 49 -3.35 -1.23 25.09
N LEU A 50 -2.73 -0.06 25.02
CA LEU A 50 -2.97 0.98 26.00
C LEU A 50 -4.43 1.36 25.80
N ALA A 51 -5.30 0.83 26.65
CA ALA A 51 -6.47 1.56 27.09
C ALA A 51 -5.95 2.54 28.15
N PRO A 52 -5.49 3.76 27.79
CA PRO A 52 -5.08 4.71 28.79
C PRO A 52 -6.25 4.90 29.76
N ARG A 53 -6.08 4.46 31.02
CA ARG A 53 -7.08 4.70 32.08
C ARG A 53 -7.34 6.21 32.22
N HIS A 54 -6.37 7.04 31.84
CA HIS A 54 -6.48 8.49 31.70
C HIS A 54 -5.76 8.97 30.42
N LEU A 55 -6.44 9.79 29.62
CA LEU A 55 -5.85 10.42 28.42
C LEU A 55 -4.66 11.33 28.81
N PRO A 56 -3.57 11.36 28.03
CA PRO A 56 -2.44 12.25 28.28
C PRO A 56 -2.89 13.70 28.41
N ARG A 57 -2.47 14.38 29.48
CA ARG A 57 -2.84 15.78 29.71
C ARG A 57 -2.31 16.70 28.60
N GLU A 58 -1.17 16.35 28.02
CA GLU A 58 -0.48 17.08 26.96
C GLU A 58 -1.14 16.94 25.58
N GLY A 59 -2.13 16.04 25.46
CA GLY A 59 -2.76 15.71 24.19
C GLY A 59 -2.06 14.56 23.47
N LEU A 60 -2.61 14.15 22.31
CA LEU A 60 -2.03 13.07 21.50
C LEU A 60 -2.43 13.18 20.03
N PHE A 61 -1.65 12.56 19.16
CA PHE A 61 -1.91 12.47 17.73
C PHE A 61 -2.42 11.08 17.34
N THR A 62 -3.33 11.08 16.38
CA THR A 62 -3.67 9.91 15.58
C THR A 62 -3.79 10.31 14.12
N ILE A 63 -4.02 9.36 13.23
CA ILE A 63 -4.20 9.61 11.80
C ILE A 63 -5.39 8.80 11.28
N ASN A 64 -5.97 9.22 10.16
CA ASN A 64 -6.87 8.35 9.41
C ASN A 64 -6.14 7.07 8.95
N SER A 65 -6.91 6.01 8.72
CA SER A 65 -6.44 4.76 8.14
C SER A 65 -7.15 4.57 6.81
N LYS A 66 -6.59 5.11 5.72
CA LYS A 66 -7.21 5.09 4.38
C LYS A 66 -6.33 4.41 3.33
N GLY A 67 -6.98 3.92 2.28
CA GLY A 67 -6.30 3.29 1.16
C GLY A 67 -5.74 1.91 1.50
N ARG A 68 -4.79 1.44 0.67
CA ARG A 68 -4.21 0.10 0.76
C ARG A 68 -2.82 0.16 1.39
N LEU A 69 -2.08 -0.97 1.39
CA LEU A 69 -0.80 -1.14 2.11
C LEU A 69 0.14 0.07 2.02
N GLY A 70 0.50 0.52 0.81
CA GLY A 70 1.42 1.67 0.65
C GLY A 70 0.87 3.00 1.19
N ASN A 71 -0.46 3.21 1.19
CA ASN A 71 -1.05 4.39 1.81
C ASN A 71 -0.95 4.32 3.34
N GLN A 72 -1.25 3.14 3.90
CA GLN A 72 -1.18 2.89 5.34
C GLN A 72 0.26 3.05 5.87
N MET A 73 1.26 2.58 5.12
CA MET A 73 2.67 2.81 5.45
C MET A 73 3.03 4.31 5.44
N GLY A 74 2.52 5.05 4.44
CA GLY A 74 2.66 6.51 4.35
C GLY A 74 2.07 7.25 5.55
N GLU A 75 0.83 6.92 5.87
CA GLU A 75 0.11 7.49 7.02
C GLU A 75 0.83 7.15 8.33
N TYR A 76 1.28 5.91 8.52
CA TYR A 76 2.06 5.48 9.68
C TYR A 76 3.34 6.29 9.85
N ALA A 77 4.18 6.33 8.81
CA ALA A 77 5.48 7.01 8.86
C ALA A 77 5.33 8.52 9.08
N THR A 78 4.29 9.11 8.47
CA THR A 78 3.96 10.53 8.68
C THR A 78 3.54 10.79 10.12
N LEU A 79 2.64 9.96 10.68
CA LEU A 79 2.23 10.08 12.07
C LEU A 79 3.43 9.95 13.00
N TYR A 80 4.28 8.95 12.79
CA TYR A 80 5.49 8.69 13.57
C TYR A 80 6.39 9.92 13.61
N ALA A 81 6.73 10.47 12.44
CA ALA A 81 7.65 11.60 12.34
C ALA A 81 7.05 12.91 12.89
N LEU A 82 5.80 13.23 12.55
CA LEU A 82 5.16 14.46 13.02
C LEU A 82 4.90 14.43 14.53
N ALA A 83 4.60 13.27 15.11
CA ALA A 83 4.43 13.14 16.55
C ALA A 83 5.73 13.44 17.30
N LYS A 84 6.87 12.86 16.85
CA LYS A 84 8.19 13.18 17.41
C LYS A 84 8.54 14.66 17.25
N MET A 85 8.32 15.21 16.06
CA MET A 85 8.61 16.62 15.75
C MET A 85 7.79 17.59 16.61
N ASN A 86 6.55 17.24 16.95
CA ASN A 86 5.67 18.06 17.79
C ASN A 86 5.78 17.71 19.29
N GLY A 87 6.66 16.77 19.68
CA GLY A 87 6.81 16.35 21.07
C GLY A 87 5.54 15.73 21.67
N ARG A 88 4.75 15.00 20.87
CA ARG A 88 3.45 14.44 21.28
C ARG A 88 3.43 12.92 21.15
N PRO A 89 2.72 12.21 22.05
CA PRO A 89 2.48 10.79 21.87
C PRO A 89 1.57 10.55 20.65
N ALA A 90 1.81 9.46 19.94
CA ALA A 90 1.02 9.04 18.79
C ALA A 90 0.44 7.63 18.97
N PHE A 91 -0.77 7.44 18.47
CA PHE A 91 -1.44 6.15 18.47
C PHE A 91 -2.07 5.87 17.10
N ILE A 92 -1.94 4.64 16.62
CA ILE A 92 -2.51 4.22 15.34
C ILE A 92 -3.92 3.65 15.51
N PRO A 93 -4.82 3.82 14.51
CA PRO A 93 -6.11 3.13 14.51
C PRO A 93 -5.96 1.60 14.46
N VAL A 94 -6.95 0.89 15.01
CA VAL A 94 -7.01 -0.59 14.97
C VAL A 94 -6.88 -1.12 13.54
N GLN A 95 -7.52 -0.48 12.56
CA GLN A 95 -7.51 -0.91 11.16
C GLN A 95 -6.12 -0.83 10.52
N MET A 96 -5.35 0.21 10.85
CA MET A 96 -3.97 0.36 10.40
C MET A 96 -3.09 -0.73 11.00
N HIS A 97 -3.24 -1.00 12.31
CA HIS A 97 -2.54 -2.09 12.98
C HIS A 97 -2.85 -3.44 12.32
N SER A 98 -4.12 -3.76 12.07
CA SER A 98 -4.52 -5.00 11.39
C SER A 98 -3.94 -5.13 9.98
N THR A 99 -3.61 -4.03 9.32
CA THR A 99 -3.02 -4.04 7.97
C THR A 99 -1.49 -4.19 8.02
N LEU A 100 -0.82 -3.51 8.95
CA LEU A 100 0.64 -3.38 8.98
C LEU A 100 1.33 -4.38 9.91
N ALA A 101 0.78 -4.61 11.11
CA ALA A 101 1.41 -5.45 12.14
C ALA A 101 1.64 -6.92 11.73
N PRO A 102 0.79 -7.55 10.88
CA PRO A 102 1.09 -8.90 10.39
C PRO A 102 2.34 -8.97 9.50
N ILE A 103 2.76 -7.84 8.92
CA ILE A 103 3.86 -7.77 7.96
C ILE A 103 5.12 -7.23 8.62
N PHE A 104 4.98 -6.20 9.45
CA PHE A 104 6.07 -5.39 9.99
C PHE A 104 6.09 -5.35 11.51
N ARG A 105 7.28 -5.08 12.07
CA ARG A 105 7.53 -4.88 13.51
C ARG A 105 7.29 -3.43 13.96
N ILE A 106 6.12 -2.88 13.60
CA ILE A 106 5.73 -1.52 13.99
C ILE A 106 5.57 -1.37 15.51
N THR A 107 5.90 -0.19 16.05
CA THR A 107 5.96 0.03 17.51
C THR A 107 4.91 0.99 18.06
N LEU A 108 4.38 1.92 17.24
CA LEU A 108 3.32 2.83 17.69
C LEU A 108 2.14 2.08 18.33
N PRO A 109 1.68 2.50 19.53
CA PRO A 109 0.60 1.85 20.23
C PRO A 109 -0.74 1.98 19.51
N VAL A 110 -1.61 1.00 19.69
CA VAL A 110 -2.95 0.97 19.09
C VAL A 110 -3.94 1.77 19.93
N LEU A 111 -4.69 2.66 19.29
CA LEU A 111 -5.83 3.34 19.89
C LEU A 111 -7.10 2.53 19.71
N HIS A 112 -7.60 1.94 20.80
CA HIS A 112 -8.83 1.15 20.76
C HIS A 112 -10.04 2.01 20.36
N SER A 113 -10.90 1.48 19.49
CA SER A 113 -12.04 2.21 18.90
C SER A 113 -12.99 2.82 19.95
N ALA A 114 -13.22 2.12 21.07
CA ALA A 114 -14.08 2.63 22.14
C ALA A 114 -13.48 3.84 22.88
N THR A 115 -12.15 3.94 22.94
CA THR A 115 -11.46 5.12 23.49
C THR A 115 -11.42 6.21 22.43
N ALA A 116 -11.10 5.86 21.18
CA ALA A 116 -11.05 6.79 20.06
C ALA A 116 -12.37 7.55 19.86
N SER A 117 -13.52 6.89 20.04
CA SER A 117 -14.84 7.52 19.85
C SER A 117 -15.21 8.55 20.93
N ARG A 118 -14.56 8.51 22.09
CA ARG A 118 -14.80 9.42 23.21
C ARG A 118 -13.92 10.67 23.19
N ILE A 119 -12.91 10.68 22.32
CA ILE A 119 -11.97 11.81 22.20
C ILE A 119 -12.56 12.85 21.22
N PRO A 120 -12.64 14.14 21.61
CA PRO A 120 -13.09 15.20 20.73
C PRO A 120 -11.96 15.59 19.74
N TRP A 121 -11.84 14.81 18.66
CA TRP A 121 -10.77 15.01 17.67
C TRP A 121 -10.91 16.32 16.90
N GLN A 122 -9.82 17.08 16.86
CA GLN A 122 -9.63 18.12 15.87
C GLN A 122 -9.00 17.51 14.61
N ASN A 123 -9.72 17.55 13.49
CA ASN A 123 -9.15 17.13 12.21
C ASN A 123 -8.16 18.17 11.72
N TYR A 124 -6.98 17.71 11.32
CA TYR A 124 -5.94 18.55 10.74
C TYR A 124 -5.53 17.98 9.39
N HIS A 125 -5.69 18.75 8.32
CA HIS A 125 -5.43 18.28 6.96
C HIS A 125 -3.95 18.42 6.58
N LEU A 126 -3.40 17.34 6.04
CA LEU A 126 -2.05 17.27 5.49
C LEU A 126 -2.10 17.16 3.98
N ASN A 127 -1.30 18.01 3.33
CA ASN A 127 -0.90 17.80 1.94
C ASN A 127 0.04 16.58 1.84
N ASN A 128 0.25 16.09 0.63
CA ASN A 128 1.19 15.00 0.37
C ASN A 128 2.64 15.50 0.22
N TRP A 129 3.05 16.45 1.07
CA TRP A 129 4.41 16.96 1.22
C TRP A 129 4.52 17.72 2.55
N MET A 130 5.71 17.76 3.13
CA MET A 130 5.97 18.51 4.35
C MET A 130 5.87 20.02 4.11
N GLU A 131 5.28 20.73 5.07
CA GLU A 131 5.19 22.19 5.11
C GLU A 131 5.66 22.68 6.48
N GLU A 132 6.15 23.92 6.53
CA GLU A 132 6.65 24.54 7.76
C GLU A 132 5.63 24.52 8.89
N LYS A 133 4.36 24.80 8.58
CA LYS A 133 3.26 24.82 9.56
C LYS A 133 3.05 23.49 10.28
N TYR A 134 3.50 22.37 9.72
CA TYR A 134 3.36 21.04 10.32
C TYR A 134 4.36 20.78 11.45
N ARG A 135 5.39 21.63 11.61
CA ARG A 135 6.31 21.57 12.75
C ARG A 135 5.65 21.94 14.08
N HIS A 136 4.55 22.72 14.02
CA HIS A 136 3.82 23.21 15.18
C HIS A 136 2.30 23.09 14.96
N ILE A 137 1.79 21.88 15.06
CA ILE A 137 0.37 21.59 14.87
C ILE A 137 -0.40 21.96 16.16
N PRO A 138 -1.36 22.90 16.09
CA PRO A 138 -2.15 23.31 17.24
C PRO A 138 -3.21 22.26 17.60
N GLY A 139 -3.76 22.38 18.81
CA GLY A 139 -4.80 21.50 19.31
C GLY A 139 -4.26 20.42 20.24
N ARG A 140 -5.14 19.91 21.12
CA ARG A 140 -4.77 18.91 22.12
C ARG A 140 -4.93 17.49 21.60
N TYR A 141 -6.05 17.17 20.98
CA TYR A 141 -6.31 15.85 20.41
C TYR A 141 -6.48 15.99 18.91
N VAL A 142 -5.44 15.63 18.16
CA VAL A 142 -5.41 15.89 16.71
C VAL A 142 -5.49 14.58 15.95
N ARG A 143 -6.39 14.55 14.97
CA ARG A 143 -6.44 13.51 13.95
C ARG A 143 -5.92 14.09 12.66
N LEU A 144 -4.74 13.65 12.26
CA LEU A 144 -4.17 13.95 10.96
C LEU A 144 -5.06 13.32 9.87
N THR A 145 -5.29 14.05 8.79
CA THR A 145 -6.16 13.65 7.68
C THR A 145 -5.50 13.94 6.34
N GLY A 146 -5.91 13.23 5.29
CA GLY A 146 -5.32 13.35 3.94
C GLY A 146 -4.82 12.00 3.45
N TYR A 147 -3.88 12.02 2.51
CA TYR A 147 -3.12 10.84 2.07
C TYR A 147 -1.61 11.14 2.09
N PRO A 148 -1.02 11.46 3.27
CA PRO A 148 0.39 11.78 3.33
C PRO A 148 1.22 10.51 3.13
N CYS A 149 1.94 10.45 2.02
CA CYS A 149 2.81 9.34 1.61
C CYS A 149 4.17 9.86 1.10
N SER A 150 4.54 11.07 1.51
CA SER A 150 5.76 11.75 1.06
C SER A 150 6.93 11.47 2.00
N TRP A 151 8.09 11.17 1.44
CA TRP A 151 9.32 10.97 2.21
C TRP A 151 9.75 12.22 2.98
N THR A 152 9.34 13.40 2.52
CA THR A 152 9.69 14.69 3.15
C THR A 152 9.21 14.81 4.60
N PHE A 153 8.22 14.01 5.01
CA PHE A 153 7.78 13.96 6.41
C PHE A 153 8.75 13.21 7.32
N TYR A 154 9.42 12.16 6.84
CA TYR A 154 10.02 11.14 7.71
C TYR A 154 11.45 10.74 7.33
N HIS A 155 11.99 11.22 6.20
CA HIS A 155 13.31 10.78 5.72
C HIS A 155 14.47 11.21 6.62
N HIS A 156 14.32 12.30 7.37
CA HIS A 156 15.28 12.68 8.42
C HIS A 156 15.36 11.66 9.57
N LEU A 157 14.35 10.78 9.70
CA LEU A 157 14.31 9.65 10.64
C LEU A 157 14.49 8.31 9.92
N ARG A 158 15.10 8.28 8.72
CA ARG A 158 15.13 7.09 7.85
C ARG A 158 15.53 5.82 8.59
N HIS A 159 16.56 5.87 9.43
CA HIS A 159 17.00 4.70 10.20
C HIS A 159 15.88 4.11 11.08
N GLU A 160 15.15 4.96 11.80
CA GLU A 160 14.03 4.52 12.64
C GLU A 160 12.86 4.01 11.78
N ILE A 161 12.56 4.69 10.68
CA ILE A 161 11.51 4.25 9.75
C ILE A 161 11.82 2.86 9.18
N LEU A 162 13.08 2.56 8.85
CA LEU A 162 13.48 1.22 8.43
C LEU A 162 13.31 0.18 9.55
N GLN A 163 13.54 0.55 10.81
CA GLN A 163 13.28 -0.33 11.94
C GLN A 163 11.78 -0.63 12.09
N GLU A 164 10.92 0.39 12.02
CA GLU A 164 9.46 0.24 12.08
C GLU A 164 8.91 -0.69 10.98
N PHE A 165 9.49 -0.62 9.79
CA PHE A 165 9.10 -1.46 8.65
C PHE A 165 10.00 -2.69 8.45
N THR A 166 10.62 -3.19 9.52
CA THR A 166 11.31 -4.49 9.48
C THR A 166 10.29 -5.62 9.33
N LEU A 167 10.46 -6.48 8.32
CA LEU A 167 9.60 -7.64 8.11
C LEU A 167 9.70 -8.65 9.26
N HIS A 168 8.59 -9.30 9.59
CA HIS A 168 8.64 -10.50 10.42
C HIS A 168 9.38 -11.64 9.74
N ASP A 169 10.00 -12.51 10.53
CA ASP A 169 10.86 -13.59 10.01
C ASP A 169 10.10 -14.51 9.06
N HIS A 170 8.88 -14.92 9.41
CA HIS A 170 8.07 -15.79 8.55
C HIS A 170 7.74 -15.17 7.17
N VAL A 171 7.52 -13.84 7.10
CA VAL A 171 7.27 -13.13 5.83
C VAL A 171 8.57 -13.03 5.03
N ARG A 172 9.66 -12.68 5.72
CA ARG A 172 10.99 -12.53 5.11
C ARG A 172 11.52 -13.85 4.57
N GLU A 173 11.36 -14.93 5.31
CA GLU A 173 11.86 -16.27 4.95
C GLU A 173 11.21 -16.82 3.68
N GLU A 174 9.91 -16.59 3.49
CA GLU A 174 9.20 -16.99 2.26
C GLU A 174 9.80 -16.30 1.03
N ALA A 175 9.97 -14.97 1.09
CA ALA A 175 10.61 -14.19 0.02
C ALA A 175 12.05 -14.63 -0.23
N GLN A 176 12.84 -14.80 0.84
CA GLN A 176 14.23 -15.21 0.74
C GLN A 176 14.39 -16.65 0.21
N LYS A 177 13.47 -17.57 0.55
CA LYS A 177 13.46 -18.92 -0.02
C LYS A 177 13.25 -18.88 -1.53
N PHE A 178 12.33 -18.04 -2.01
CA PHE A 178 12.11 -17.85 -3.44
C PHE A 178 13.37 -17.29 -4.13
N LEU A 179 13.96 -16.21 -3.59
CA LEU A 179 15.16 -15.60 -4.14
C LEU A 179 16.38 -16.54 -4.10
N ARG A 180 16.57 -17.35 -3.06
CA ARG A 180 17.64 -18.38 -3.03
C ARG A 180 17.46 -19.43 -4.13
N GLY A 181 16.22 -19.84 -4.41
CA GLY A 181 15.91 -20.75 -5.50
C GLY A 181 16.32 -20.16 -6.86
N LEU A 182 16.07 -18.86 -7.06
CA LEU A 182 16.59 -18.14 -8.22
C LEU A 182 18.12 -18.08 -8.16
N GLN A 183 18.72 -17.66 -7.06
CA GLN A 183 20.16 -17.49 -6.93
C GLN A 183 20.95 -18.75 -7.34
N ALA A 184 20.45 -19.94 -7.00
CA ALA A 184 21.02 -21.22 -7.42
C ALA A 184 20.97 -21.42 -8.95
N LYS A 185 19.86 -21.06 -9.60
CA LYS A 185 19.69 -21.13 -11.06
C LYS A 185 20.69 -20.22 -11.81
N TRP A 186 21.09 -19.10 -11.23
CA TRP A 186 22.09 -18.16 -11.79
C TRP A 186 23.44 -18.20 -11.07
N ALA A 187 23.85 -19.40 -10.62
CA ALA A 187 25.18 -19.70 -10.09
C ALA A 187 25.71 -18.75 -8.99
N GLY A 188 24.82 -18.21 -8.15
CA GLY A 188 25.25 -17.33 -7.07
C GLY A 188 25.52 -15.87 -7.46
N GLN A 189 25.34 -15.49 -8.74
CA GLN A 189 25.84 -14.21 -9.27
C GLN A 189 24.73 -13.21 -9.65
N ALA A 190 23.45 -13.56 -9.48
CA ALA A 190 22.34 -12.70 -9.84
C ALA A 190 22.25 -11.46 -8.94
N THR A 191 21.97 -10.32 -9.58
CA THR A 191 21.51 -9.08 -8.94
C THR A 191 20.01 -8.99 -9.15
N PHE A 192 19.21 -9.04 -8.09
CA PHE A 192 17.76 -9.00 -8.22
C PHE A 192 17.25 -7.58 -8.35
N VAL A 193 16.45 -7.34 -9.39
CA VAL A 193 15.76 -6.07 -9.62
C VAL A 193 14.26 -6.34 -9.47
N GLY A 194 13.65 -5.82 -8.40
CA GLY A 194 12.22 -5.94 -8.17
C GLY A 194 11.45 -5.02 -9.12
N VAL A 195 10.53 -5.57 -9.91
CA VAL A 195 9.74 -4.79 -10.88
C VAL A 195 8.28 -4.79 -10.45
N HIS A 196 7.78 -3.65 -9.96
CA HIS A 196 6.38 -3.50 -9.59
C HIS A 196 5.61 -2.73 -10.65
N VAL A 197 4.69 -3.43 -11.32
CA VAL A 197 3.81 -2.84 -12.33
C VAL A 197 2.40 -2.67 -11.75
N ARG A 198 1.95 -1.43 -11.61
CA ARG A 198 0.61 -1.08 -11.14
C ARG A 198 -0.33 -0.85 -12.31
N ARG A 199 -1.41 -1.63 -12.36
CA ARG A 199 -2.53 -1.48 -13.31
C ARG A 199 -3.84 -1.53 -12.53
N GLY A 200 -4.61 -2.61 -12.62
CA GLY A 200 -5.90 -2.74 -11.92
C GLY A 200 -6.80 -1.53 -12.16
N ASP A 201 -7.33 -0.95 -11.09
CA ASP A 201 -8.17 0.25 -11.12
C ASP A 201 -7.48 1.47 -11.79
N TYR A 202 -6.14 1.55 -11.76
CA TYR A 202 -5.41 2.66 -12.38
C TYR A 202 -5.58 2.71 -13.90
N VAL A 203 -5.88 1.58 -14.56
CA VAL A 203 -6.19 1.54 -16.01
C VAL A 203 -7.36 2.47 -16.35
N HIS A 204 -8.31 2.65 -15.44
CA HIS A 204 -9.43 3.56 -15.62
C HIS A 204 -9.21 4.91 -14.92
N VAL A 205 -8.68 4.90 -13.70
CA VAL A 205 -8.55 6.09 -12.86
C VAL A 205 -7.52 7.07 -13.43
N MET A 206 -6.36 6.60 -13.92
CA MET A 206 -5.33 7.47 -14.47
C MET A 206 -5.82 8.31 -15.66
N PRO A 207 -6.36 7.72 -16.74
CA PRO A 207 -6.81 8.53 -17.88
C PRO A 207 -8.10 9.32 -17.58
N ARG A 208 -9.08 8.74 -16.87
CA ARG A 208 -10.41 9.34 -16.72
C ARG A 208 -10.49 10.40 -15.62
N VAL A 209 -9.77 10.19 -14.51
CA VAL A 209 -9.84 11.08 -13.33
C VAL A 209 -8.61 11.98 -13.29
N TRP A 210 -7.43 11.38 -13.43
CA TRP A 210 -6.18 12.11 -13.20
C TRP A 210 -5.57 12.70 -14.46
N LYS A 211 -6.15 12.51 -15.65
CA LYS A 211 -5.52 12.92 -16.92
C LYS A 211 -4.04 12.50 -16.95
N GLY A 212 -3.79 11.23 -16.67
CA GLY A 212 -2.45 10.67 -16.60
C GLY A 212 -2.35 9.36 -17.38
N VAL A 213 -1.12 8.89 -17.51
CA VAL A 213 -0.76 7.67 -18.23
C VAL A 213 -0.24 6.61 -17.26
N LEU A 214 -0.29 5.36 -17.69
CA LEU A 214 0.39 4.25 -17.00
C LEU A 214 1.71 3.96 -17.71
N ALA A 215 2.53 3.12 -17.06
CA ALA A 215 3.69 2.54 -17.71
C ALA A 215 3.25 1.76 -18.96
N ASP A 216 3.90 2.06 -20.07
CA ASP A 216 3.73 1.34 -21.33
C ASP A 216 4.89 0.36 -21.57
N ARG A 217 4.88 -0.31 -22.72
CA ARG A 217 5.94 -1.24 -23.11
C ARG A 217 7.29 -0.53 -23.26
N GLY A 218 7.27 0.71 -23.76
CA GLY A 218 8.47 1.51 -23.99
C GLY A 218 9.20 1.85 -22.69
N TYR A 219 8.46 2.31 -21.68
CA TYR A 219 8.99 2.54 -20.34
C TYR A 219 9.61 1.28 -19.75
N LEU A 220 8.88 0.16 -19.76
CA LEU A 220 9.37 -1.09 -19.18
C LEU A 220 10.65 -1.56 -19.87
N GLN A 221 10.68 -1.53 -21.20
CA GLN A 221 11.87 -1.89 -21.95
C GLN A 221 13.07 -1.01 -21.57
N ARG A 222 12.92 0.32 -21.57
CA ARG A 222 13.99 1.26 -21.20
C ARG A 222 14.44 1.08 -19.75
N ALA A 223 13.53 0.82 -18.82
CA ALA A 223 13.86 0.61 -17.42
C ALA A 223 14.62 -0.69 -17.18
N LEU A 224 14.22 -1.80 -17.85
CA LEU A 224 14.97 -3.06 -17.80
C LEU A 224 16.36 -2.88 -18.43
N ASP A 225 16.44 -2.24 -19.59
CA ASP A 225 17.71 -2.02 -20.30
C ASP A 225 18.68 -1.15 -19.51
N TRP A 226 18.16 -0.19 -18.74
CA TRP A 226 18.98 0.63 -17.83
C TRP A 226 19.74 -0.24 -16.82
N PHE A 227 19.11 -1.26 -16.25
CA PHE A 227 19.76 -2.21 -15.35
C PHE A 227 20.63 -3.24 -16.10
N ARG A 228 20.22 -3.70 -17.28
CA ARG A 228 21.06 -4.58 -18.14
C ARG A 228 22.39 -3.93 -18.51
N ALA A 229 22.41 -2.62 -18.69
CA ALA A 229 23.63 -1.89 -18.98
C ALA A 229 24.56 -1.69 -17.76
N ARG A 230 24.05 -1.86 -16.54
CA ARG A 230 24.75 -1.49 -15.28
C ARG A 230 25.05 -2.67 -14.38
N CYS A 231 24.24 -3.72 -14.44
CA CYS A 231 24.41 -4.94 -13.67
C CYS A 231 24.92 -6.04 -14.60
N ARG A 232 25.93 -6.80 -14.16
CA ARG A 232 26.51 -7.89 -14.97
C ARG A 232 25.51 -9.02 -15.25
N LEU A 233 24.63 -9.31 -14.29
CA LEU A 233 23.63 -10.38 -14.37
C LEU A 233 22.36 -9.94 -13.60
N PRO A 234 21.55 -9.03 -14.16
CA PRO A 234 20.29 -8.67 -13.54
C PRO A 234 19.26 -9.79 -13.73
N VAL A 235 18.47 -10.05 -12.70
CA VAL A 235 17.28 -10.90 -12.78
C VAL A 235 16.08 -10.07 -12.33
N PHE A 236 15.12 -9.87 -13.22
CA PHE A 236 13.96 -9.02 -13.01
C PHE A 236 12.83 -9.82 -12.36
N VAL A 237 12.50 -9.51 -11.12
CA VAL A 237 11.45 -10.18 -10.34
C VAL A 237 10.17 -9.35 -10.42
N VAL A 238 9.25 -9.75 -11.31
CA VAL A 238 8.07 -8.97 -11.66
C VAL A 238 6.87 -9.33 -10.78
N THR A 239 6.28 -8.31 -10.16
CA THR A 239 5.00 -8.37 -9.47
C THR A 239 4.04 -7.33 -10.05
N SER A 240 2.75 -7.67 -10.07
CA SER A 240 1.72 -6.83 -10.66
C SER A 240 0.34 -7.30 -10.23
N ASP A 241 -0.62 -6.38 -10.22
CA ASP A 241 -2.04 -6.71 -10.12
C ASP A 241 -2.70 -7.00 -11.49
N ASP A 242 -1.90 -7.05 -12.55
CA ASP A 242 -2.26 -7.47 -13.90
C ASP A 242 -1.07 -8.20 -14.53
N MET A 243 -0.85 -9.43 -14.06
CA MET A 243 0.26 -10.28 -14.49
C MET A 243 0.09 -10.79 -15.93
N ALA A 244 -1.13 -10.82 -16.47
CA ALA A 244 -1.38 -11.17 -17.86
C ALA A 244 -0.80 -10.10 -18.80
N TRP A 245 -1.11 -8.83 -18.52
CA TRP A 245 -0.56 -7.71 -19.29
C TRP A 245 0.97 -7.65 -19.19
N CYS A 246 1.56 -7.97 -18.03
CA CYS A 246 3.01 -7.99 -17.88
C CYS A 246 3.68 -9.04 -18.76
N ARG A 247 3.09 -10.24 -18.87
CA ARG A 247 3.62 -11.32 -19.75
C ARG A 247 3.56 -10.95 -21.23
N ASP A 248 2.53 -10.21 -21.63
CA ASP A 248 2.37 -9.71 -22.99
C ASP A 248 3.26 -8.48 -23.30
N SER A 249 3.55 -7.66 -22.29
CA SER A 249 4.22 -6.37 -22.45
C SER A 249 5.72 -6.39 -22.21
N ILE A 250 6.24 -7.34 -21.42
CA ILE A 250 7.66 -7.44 -21.09
C ILE A 250 8.33 -8.47 -21.98
N ASN A 251 9.34 -8.04 -22.74
CA ASN A 251 10.17 -8.93 -23.53
C ASN A 251 11.07 -9.79 -22.63
N ASN A 252 10.83 -11.11 -22.61
CA ASN A 252 11.62 -12.10 -21.87
C ASN A 252 12.44 -13.03 -22.79
N SER A 253 12.79 -12.60 -24.00
CA SER A 253 13.62 -13.38 -24.92
C SER A 253 15.02 -13.68 -24.37
N VAL A 254 15.54 -12.81 -23.50
CA VAL A 254 16.85 -12.98 -22.82
C VAL A 254 16.78 -14.03 -21.70
N GLY A 255 15.58 -14.33 -21.18
CA GLY A 255 15.38 -15.28 -20.08
C GLY A 255 15.78 -14.74 -18.70
N ASP A 256 15.92 -13.42 -18.56
CA ASP A 256 16.30 -12.71 -17.33
C ASP A 256 15.09 -12.20 -16.52
N VAL A 257 13.85 -12.49 -16.96
CA VAL A 257 12.62 -12.06 -16.29
C VAL A 257 11.91 -13.24 -15.61
N VAL A 258 11.54 -13.03 -14.36
CA VAL A 258 10.75 -13.96 -13.52
C VAL A 258 9.44 -13.30 -13.13
N PHE A 259 8.34 -13.84 -13.63
CA PHE A 259 6.98 -13.40 -13.29
C PHE A 259 6.53 -14.04 -11.96
N ALA A 260 6.86 -13.38 -10.84
CA ALA A 260 6.69 -13.92 -9.49
C ALA A 260 5.33 -13.63 -8.86
N GLY A 261 4.68 -12.52 -9.25
CA GLY A 261 3.37 -12.14 -8.71
C GLY A 261 2.25 -13.11 -9.09
N ASN A 262 1.29 -13.30 -8.19
CA ASN A 262 0.09 -14.10 -8.44
C ASN A 262 -1.08 -13.28 -9.03
N GLY A 263 -0.93 -11.95 -9.15
CA GLY A 263 -1.98 -11.05 -9.66
C GLY A 263 -3.08 -10.71 -8.65
N LEU A 264 -3.01 -11.25 -7.42
CA LEU A 264 -4.07 -11.13 -6.42
C LEU A 264 -3.81 -9.94 -5.49
N GLN A 265 -4.69 -8.94 -5.54
CA GLN A 265 -4.57 -7.74 -4.70
C GLN A 265 -4.87 -7.99 -3.21
N GLY A 266 -5.51 -9.11 -2.86
CA GLY A 266 -5.98 -9.41 -1.51
C GLY A 266 -4.89 -9.84 -0.52
N SER A 267 -3.71 -10.22 -1.01
CA SER A 267 -2.60 -10.71 -0.17
C SER A 267 -1.27 -10.02 -0.53
N PRO A 268 -1.18 -8.69 -0.40
CA PRO A 268 -0.06 -7.89 -0.90
C PRO A 268 1.28 -8.19 -0.19
N ALA A 269 1.26 -8.82 0.98
CA ALA A 269 2.42 -9.04 1.83
C ALA A 269 3.53 -9.85 1.13
N LYS A 270 3.17 -10.87 0.35
CA LYS A 270 4.15 -11.74 -0.33
C LYS A 270 4.89 -11.00 -1.43
N ASP A 271 4.15 -10.32 -2.30
CA ASP A 271 4.73 -9.50 -3.38
C ASP A 271 5.57 -8.36 -2.80
N PHE A 272 5.09 -7.71 -1.73
CA PHE A 272 5.81 -6.62 -1.09
C PHE A 272 7.12 -7.11 -0.44
N ALA A 273 7.06 -8.20 0.32
CA ALA A 273 8.24 -8.81 0.92
C ALA A 273 9.26 -9.19 -0.16
N LEU A 274 8.82 -9.81 -1.25
CA LEU A 274 9.72 -10.18 -2.35
C LEU A 274 10.44 -8.96 -2.97
N LEU A 275 9.72 -7.88 -3.25
CA LEU A 275 10.32 -6.66 -3.80
C LEU A 275 11.33 -6.03 -2.84
N THR A 276 11.01 -5.96 -1.53
CA THR A 276 11.91 -5.35 -0.52
C THR A 276 13.18 -6.15 -0.25
N GLN A 277 13.24 -7.41 -0.70
CA GLN A 277 14.42 -8.27 -0.61
C GLN A 277 15.28 -8.25 -1.88
N CYS A 278 14.86 -7.51 -2.92
CA CYS A 278 15.67 -7.29 -4.12
C CYS A 278 16.77 -6.23 -3.87
N ASN A 279 17.79 -6.20 -4.71
CA ASN A 279 18.89 -5.24 -4.60
C ASN A 279 18.52 -3.84 -5.12
N HIS A 280 17.67 -3.80 -6.14
CA HIS A 280 17.25 -2.60 -6.86
C HIS A 280 15.78 -2.69 -7.22
N THR A 281 15.18 -1.57 -7.66
CA THR A 281 13.76 -1.57 -8.04
C THR A 281 13.43 -0.79 -9.30
N ILE A 282 12.43 -1.28 -10.02
CA ILE A 282 11.71 -0.56 -11.07
C ILE A 282 10.27 -0.43 -10.60
N ILE A 283 9.76 0.79 -10.56
CA ILE A 283 8.42 1.08 -10.04
C ILE A 283 7.60 1.89 -11.04
N THR A 284 6.30 1.64 -11.07
CA THR A 284 5.34 2.47 -11.82
C THR A 284 4.60 3.43 -10.89
N VAL A 285 3.38 3.83 -11.26
CA VAL A 285 2.48 4.62 -10.41
C VAL A 285 2.06 3.89 -9.13
N GLY A 286 1.76 4.67 -8.07
CA GLY A 286 1.19 4.18 -6.82
C GLY A 286 2.18 4.05 -5.67
N THR A 287 1.66 4.14 -4.45
CA THR A 287 2.47 4.18 -3.21
C THR A 287 3.10 2.83 -2.85
N PHE A 288 2.55 1.72 -3.34
CA PHE A 288 3.11 0.38 -3.10
C PHE A 288 4.53 0.23 -3.66
N GLY A 289 4.74 0.62 -4.92
CA GLY A 289 6.06 0.60 -5.53
C GLY A 289 7.03 1.55 -4.84
N VAL A 290 6.59 2.78 -4.53
CA VAL A 290 7.41 3.77 -3.81
C VAL A 290 7.92 3.22 -2.47
N TRP A 291 7.05 2.60 -1.67
CA TRP A 291 7.47 2.00 -0.40
C TRP A 291 8.37 0.78 -0.59
N ALA A 292 8.10 -0.07 -1.58
CA ALA A 292 8.97 -1.20 -1.89
C ALA A 292 10.39 -0.73 -2.24
N ALA A 293 10.53 0.29 -3.08
CA ALA A 293 11.79 0.91 -3.44
C ALA A 293 12.49 1.57 -2.24
N TYR A 294 11.74 2.32 -1.42
CA TYR A 294 12.29 3.02 -0.27
C TYR A 294 12.93 2.07 0.76
N LEU A 295 12.30 0.90 0.97
CA LEU A 295 12.79 -0.12 1.90
C LEU A 295 13.86 -1.03 1.29
N ALA A 296 13.74 -1.42 0.01
CA ALA A 296 14.77 -2.18 -0.69
C ALA A 296 16.11 -1.41 -0.74
N GLY A 297 16.03 -0.09 -0.95
CA GLY A 297 17.19 0.73 -1.22
C GLY A 297 17.80 0.45 -2.59
N GLY A 298 19.10 0.74 -2.73
CA GLY A 298 19.81 0.64 -3.99
C GLY A 298 19.28 1.59 -5.07
N ASP A 299 19.72 1.36 -6.31
CA ASP A 299 19.24 2.10 -7.49
C ASP A 299 17.74 1.84 -7.73
N THR A 300 17.01 2.90 -8.05
CA THR A 300 15.57 2.85 -8.34
C THR A 300 15.26 3.62 -9.63
N VAL A 301 14.52 2.97 -10.53
CA VAL A 301 13.93 3.60 -11.72
C VAL A 301 12.43 3.76 -11.53
N TYR A 302 11.90 4.96 -11.73
CA TYR A 302 10.47 5.25 -11.59
C TYR A 302 9.87 5.82 -12.89
N LEU A 303 8.56 5.62 -13.06
CA LEU A 303 7.80 6.23 -14.14
C LEU A 303 7.67 7.74 -13.90
N ALA A 304 8.34 8.54 -14.72
CA ALA A 304 8.28 9.99 -14.70
C ALA A 304 7.21 10.52 -15.69
N LYS A 305 6.86 11.80 -15.55
CA LYS A 305 5.97 12.53 -16.49
C LYS A 305 4.66 11.78 -16.81
N PHE A 306 4.10 11.07 -15.85
CA PHE A 306 2.89 10.28 -16.03
C PHE A 306 1.59 11.09 -15.89
N THR A 307 1.68 12.42 -15.72
CA THR A 307 0.55 13.34 -15.75
C THR A 307 0.60 14.23 -16.98
N LEU A 308 -0.57 14.45 -17.60
CA LEU A 308 -0.72 15.39 -18.71
C LEU A 308 -0.77 16.84 -18.20
N PRO A 309 -0.51 17.83 -19.07
CA PRO A 309 -0.71 19.24 -18.73
C PRO A 309 -2.11 19.50 -18.15
N ASN A 310 -2.18 20.35 -17.11
CA ASN A 310 -3.42 20.69 -16.40
C ASN A 310 -4.14 19.48 -15.77
N SER A 311 -3.41 18.40 -15.48
CA SER A 311 -3.91 17.30 -14.67
C SER A 311 -4.32 17.79 -13.28
N PRO A 312 -5.51 17.43 -12.77
CA PRO A 312 -5.90 17.73 -11.39
C PRO A 312 -5.01 17.03 -10.36
N PHE A 313 -4.26 16.00 -10.77
CA PHE A 313 -3.32 15.30 -9.89
C PHE A 313 -2.18 16.21 -9.43
N ASN A 314 -1.80 17.21 -10.23
CA ASN A 314 -0.75 18.17 -9.90
C ASN A 314 -1.11 19.05 -8.68
N MET A 315 -2.38 19.12 -8.28
CA MET A 315 -2.81 19.84 -7.07
C MET A 315 -2.49 19.06 -5.79
N VAL A 316 -2.39 17.72 -5.87
CA VAL A 316 -2.28 16.82 -4.72
C VAL A 316 -1.00 15.96 -4.75
N PHE A 317 -0.22 16.05 -5.82
CA PHE A 317 0.99 15.26 -6.02
C PHE A 317 2.15 16.14 -6.49
N ARG A 318 3.28 16.04 -5.77
CA ARG A 318 4.55 16.67 -6.15
C ARG A 318 5.58 15.58 -6.36
N PRO A 319 6.08 15.34 -7.58
CA PRO A 319 7.06 14.29 -7.85
C PRO A 319 8.28 14.35 -6.92
N GLN A 320 8.80 15.55 -6.66
CA GLN A 320 9.96 15.78 -5.81
C GLN A 320 9.72 15.45 -4.33
N ALA A 321 8.46 15.38 -3.91
CA ALA A 321 8.08 14.98 -2.55
C ALA A 321 7.81 13.47 -2.44
N VAL A 322 7.72 12.75 -3.56
CA VAL A 322 7.36 11.31 -3.57
C VAL A 322 8.54 10.45 -3.99
N PHE A 323 9.28 10.87 -5.01
CA PHE A 323 10.49 10.19 -5.47
C PHE A 323 11.71 10.81 -4.82
N LEU A 324 12.65 9.99 -4.36
CA LEU A 324 13.89 10.47 -3.77
C LEU A 324 14.78 11.14 -4.83
N PRO A 325 15.57 12.16 -4.48
CA PRO A 325 16.40 12.90 -5.44
C PRO A 325 17.38 12.02 -6.24
N GLU A 326 17.86 10.93 -5.65
CA GLU A 326 18.78 9.97 -6.26
C GLU A 326 18.11 8.96 -7.20
N TRP A 327 16.78 8.90 -7.25
CA TRP A 327 16.06 7.99 -8.12
C TRP A 327 16.00 8.49 -9.56
N VAL A 328 16.01 7.54 -10.51
CA VAL A 328 16.05 7.84 -11.95
C VAL A 328 14.65 7.81 -12.54
N GLY A 329 14.20 8.92 -13.12
CA GLY A 329 12.91 9.02 -13.77
C GLY A 329 12.97 8.74 -15.27
N ILE A 330 12.19 7.77 -15.76
CA ILE A 330 12.00 7.51 -17.19
C ILE A 330 10.53 7.76 -17.55
N ALA A 331 10.27 8.54 -18.60
CA ALA A 331 8.89 8.81 -19.04
C ALA A 331 8.21 7.57 -19.63
N ALA A 332 6.88 7.56 -19.67
CA ALA A 332 6.10 6.66 -20.52
C ALA A 332 6.53 6.85 -21.99
#